data_AF-C5PGV1-F1
#
_entry.id   AF-C5PGV1-F1
#
_cell.length_a   1.000
_cell.length_b   1.000
_cell.length_c   1.000
_cell.angle_alpha   90.00
_cell.angle_beta   90.00
_cell.angle_gamma   90.00
#
_symmetry.space_group_name_H-M   'P 1'
#
loop_
_entity.id
_entity.type
_entity.pdbx_description
1 polymer ?
#
loop_
_entity_poly.entity_id
_entity_poly.type
_entity_poly.pdbx_seq_one_letter_code
_entity_poly.pdbx_strand_id
1 'polypeptide(L)'
;MERDLSIGHIKEKKLGFDPDALTAKYLAERNKRLRKDGIDQYKAAEGKLRHYKDDLYAEPGFQRLPVVEDVDVLIIGGGFGGQLAALPGIHGIGTFRGHSFHTSRRNYGYTGGNSNGGLYKLSEKRVGVIGTGATAIQIIPHLGRSAKHLYVFQRIPSSIAERQNAPTKSSWATKLRPGWQQKKINNLNIIIEGGQQDEDLVNDGATDILHNLSVFGVTASLNTDDAAKIASELQMLDFKRMERIRARVDATVKDPAVAEKLKPWYNQLYWHMDALIIDEDGRSLTEHWKSGFRTLHGFLTRGFPNCFIISQIQSGFTANFVYTLSEQAKHVAFIVSKAVKYGIRTLQPTE
;
A
#
# COMPACT_ATOMS: atom_id res chain seq x y z
N MET A 1 -15.29 14.63 -15.14
CA MET A 1 -14.24 15.47 -15.77
C MET A 1 -13.20 14.52 -16.34
N GLU A 2 -13.21 14.31 -17.65
CA GLU A 2 -12.13 13.60 -18.35
C GLU A 2 -10.87 14.47 -18.25
N ARG A 3 -9.79 13.93 -17.67
CA ARG A 3 -8.48 14.60 -17.74
C ARG A 3 -7.95 14.40 -19.16
N ASP A 4 -7.72 15.49 -19.86
CA ASP A 4 -6.94 15.50 -21.09
C ASP A 4 -5.53 15.00 -20.78
N LEU A 5 -5.12 13.94 -21.48
CA LEU A 5 -3.80 13.31 -21.38
C LEU A 5 -3.00 13.53 -22.66
N SER A 6 -3.45 14.41 -23.56
CA SER A 6 -2.73 14.73 -24.78
C SER A 6 -1.41 15.44 -24.42
N ILE A 7 -0.32 14.72 -24.66
CA ILE A 7 1.03 15.22 -24.51
C ILE A 7 1.31 16.08 -25.73
N GLY A 8 1.48 17.39 -25.52
CA GLY A 8 1.92 18.30 -26.58
C GLY A 8 3.13 17.70 -27.31
N HIS A 9 3.12 17.73 -28.65
CA HIS A 9 4.05 17.02 -29.52
C HIS A 9 5.53 17.38 -29.24
N ILE A 10 6.17 16.70 -28.30
CA ILE A 10 7.61 16.77 -28.07
C ILE A 10 8.29 15.88 -29.11
N LYS A 11 8.80 16.50 -30.19
CA LYS A 11 9.71 15.85 -31.15
C LYS A 11 11.13 15.79 -30.57
N GLU A 12 11.39 14.86 -29.65
CA GLU A 12 12.76 14.47 -29.31
C GLU A 12 13.26 13.31 -30.20
N LYS A 13 14.55 13.34 -30.56
CA LYS A 13 15.23 12.34 -31.40
C LYS A 13 15.15 10.92 -30.78
N LYS A 14 14.48 10.01 -31.49
CA LYS A 14 14.45 8.54 -31.35
C LYS A 14 14.26 8.02 -29.91
N LEU A 15 13.06 8.21 -29.37
CA LEU A 15 12.56 7.36 -28.29
C LEU A 15 12.45 5.90 -28.80
N GLY A 16 12.80 4.92 -27.95
CA GLY A 16 12.63 3.49 -28.26
C GLY A 16 11.18 2.99 -28.17
N PHE A 17 10.22 3.90 -27.99
CA PHE A 17 8.79 3.64 -27.83
C PHE A 17 7.97 4.83 -28.35
N ASP A 18 6.68 4.61 -28.56
CA ASP A 18 5.70 5.62 -28.98
C ASP A 18 4.81 6.06 -27.79
N PRO A 19 4.95 7.31 -27.30
CA PRO A 19 4.18 7.82 -26.17
C PRO A 19 2.65 7.86 -26.40
N ASP A 20 2.20 8.13 -27.62
CA ASP A 20 0.77 8.22 -27.93
C ASP A 20 0.15 6.82 -27.96
N ALA A 21 0.87 5.86 -28.54
CA ALA A 21 0.47 4.45 -28.50
C ALA A 21 0.44 3.89 -27.07
N LEU A 22 1.42 4.26 -26.22
CA LEU A 22 1.44 3.87 -24.81
C LEU A 22 0.25 4.46 -24.05
N THR A 23 -0.05 5.74 -24.27
CA THR A 23 -1.21 6.42 -23.67
C THR A 23 -2.50 5.71 -24.08
N ALA A 24 -2.71 5.45 -25.38
CA ALA A 24 -3.87 4.75 -25.89
C ALA A 24 -4.00 3.33 -25.30
N LYS A 25 -2.88 2.60 -25.17
CA LYS A 25 -2.84 1.28 -24.54
C LYS A 25 -3.21 1.34 -23.06
N TYR A 26 -2.69 2.30 -22.30
CA TYR A 26 -3.01 2.48 -20.89
C TYR A 26 -4.50 2.80 -20.69
N LEU A 27 -5.07 3.67 -21.54
CA LEU A 27 -6.50 3.97 -21.56
C LEU A 27 -7.35 2.72 -21.87
N ALA A 28 -6.97 1.95 -22.88
CA ALA A 28 -7.67 0.72 -23.24
C ALA A 28 -7.64 -0.31 -22.10
N GLU A 29 -6.50 -0.48 -21.43
CA GLU A 29 -6.38 -1.39 -20.29
C GLU A 29 -7.15 -0.90 -19.06
N ARG A 30 -7.15 0.40 -18.78
CA ARG A 30 -8.01 0.99 -17.73
C ARG A 30 -9.49 0.72 -18.03
N ASN A 31 -9.94 1.00 -19.24
CA ASN A 31 -11.35 0.94 -19.62
C ASN A 31 -11.92 -0.49 -19.55
N LYS A 32 -11.11 -1.54 -19.78
CA LYS A 32 -11.50 -2.95 -19.56
C LYS A 32 -11.95 -3.25 -18.11
N ARG A 33 -11.57 -2.41 -17.15
CA ARG A 33 -11.68 -2.67 -15.71
C ARG A 33 -12.50 -1.62 -14.98
N LEU A 34 -12.96 -0.58 -15.70
CA LEU A 34 -13.91 0.37 -15.17
C LEU A 34 -15.24 -0.35 -14.89
N ARG A 35 -15.75 -0.15 -13.68
CA ARG A 35 -16.94 -0.81 -13.17
C ARG A 35 -17.90 0.24 -12.64
N LYS A 36 -19.18 0.11 -13.02
CA LYS A 36 -20.23 1.05 -12.62
C LYS A 36 -20.53 1.01 -11.12
N ASP A 37 -20.30 -0.14 -10.49
CA ASP A 37 -20.50 -0.39 -9.07
C ASP A 37 -19.28 0.00 -8.19
N GLY A 38 -18.26 0.67 -8.76
CA GLY A 38 -17.25 1.39 -7.96
C GLY A 38 -16.65 0.58 -6.81
N ILE A 39 -16.64 1.14 -5.60
CA ILE A 39 -16.15 0.47 -4.38
C ILE A 39 -17.07 -0.68 -3.93
N ASP A 40 -18.37 -0.61 -4.25
CA ASP A 40 -19.40 -1.60 -3.87
C ASP A 40 -19.19 -2.98 -4.51
N GLN A 41 -18.25 -3.08 -5.46
CA GLN A 41 -17.78 -4.36 -5.99
C GLN A 41 -17.11 -5.24 -4.91
N TYR A 42 -16.68 -4.65 -3.78
CA TYR A 42 -16.14 -5.34 -2.62
C TYR A 42 -17.20 -5.45 -1.53
N LYS A 43 -17.22 -6.59 -0.85
CA LYS A 43 -18.20 -6.89 0.19
C LYS A 43 -17.51 -7.13 1.52
N ALA A 44 -18.18 -6.74 2.59
CA ALA A 44 -17.81 -7.15 3.93
C ALA A 44 -17.87 -8.67 4.06
N ALA A 45 -16.94 -9.25 4.83
CA ALA A 45 -16.90 -10.67 5.12
C ALA A 45 -18.00 -11.03 6.15
N GLU A 46 -19.23 -11.22 5.71
CA GLU A 46 -20.40 -11.51 6.56
C GLU A 46 -21.08 -12.84 6.21
N GLY A 47 -22.02 -13.28 7.06
CA GLY A 47 -22.75 -14.53 6.89
C GLY A 47 -21.79 -15.73 6.71
N LYS A 48 -21.94 -16.46 5.59
CA LYS A 48 -21.07 -17.61 5.23
C LYS A 48 -19.59 -17.22 5.05
N LEU A 49 -19.28 -15.94 4.83
CA LEU A 49 -17.92 -15.43 4.67
C LEU A 49 -17.33 -14.88 5.99
N ARG A 50 -18.08 -14.92 7.10
CA ARG A 50 -17.61 -14.39 8.39
C ARG A 50 -16.26 -14.98 8.84
N HIS A 51 -16.04 -16.27 8.53
CA HIS A 51 -14.82 -17.01 8.89
C HIS A 51 -13.52 -16.37 8.35
N TYR A 52 -13.58 -15.52 7.33
CA TYR A 52 -12.43 -14.77 6.84
C TYR A 52 -11.93 -13.69 7.81
N LYS A 53 -12.70 -13.36 8.86
CA LYS A 53 -12.35 -12.37 9.90
C LYS A 53 -11.82 -13.00 11.19
N ASP A 54 -12.00 -14.31 11.37
CA ASP A 54 -11.64 -14.99 12.60
C ASP A 54 -10.13 -14.83 12.89
N ASP A 55 -9.80 -14.56 14.15
CA ASP A 55 -8.40 -14.53 14.60
C ASP A 55 -7.93 -15.95 14.86
N LEU A 56 -7.08 -16.46 13.95
CA LEU A 56 -6.53 -17.81 14.02
C LEU A 56 -5.28 -17.90 14.92
N TYR A 57 -4.81 -16.79 15.47
CA TYR A 57 -3.58 -16.69 16.25
C TYR A 57 -3.85 -16.44 17.74
N ALA A 58 -5.03 -15.95 18.10
CA ALA A 58 -5.48 -15.94 19.48
C ALA A 58 -5.53 -17.37 20.03
N GLU A 59 -5.14 -17.54 21.30
CA GLU A 59 -5.23 -18.83 21.96
C GLU A 59 -6.69 -19.34 21.93
N PRO A 60 -6.95 -20.57 21.46
CA PRO A 60 -8.31 -21.10 21.40
C PRO A 60 -8.97 -21.07 22.78
N GLY A 61 -10.16 -20.48 22.85
CA GLY A 61 -10.90 -20.35 24.11
C GLY A 61 -10.34 -19.30 25.05
N PHE A 62 -9.44 -18.41 24.60
CA PHE A 62 -9.02 -17.25 25.37
C PHE A 62 -10.24 -16.45 25.80
N GLN A 63 -10.46 -16.41 27.11
CA GLN A 63 -11.47 -15.59 27.74
C GLN A 63 -10.76 -14.68 28.73
N ARG A 64 -11.03 -13.39 28.62
CA ARG A 64 -10.73 -12.42 29.64
C ARG A 64 -12.00 -11.69 29.99
N LEU A 65 -12.10 -11.21 31.22
CA LEU A 65 -13.17 -10.30 31.60
C LEU A 65 -13.10 -9.05 30.69
N PRO A 66 -14.26 -8.49 30.29
CA PRO A 66 -14.27 -7.22 29.57
C PRO A 66 -13.53 -6.18 30.41
N VAL A 67 -12.65 -5.41 29.75
CA VAL A 67 -12.05 -4.25 30.40
C VAL A 67 -13.04 -3.12 30.27
N VAL A 68 -13.53 -2.66 31.41
CA VAL A 68 -14.40 -1.49 31.54
C VAL A 68 -13.62 -0.52 32.42
N GLU A 69 -13.03 0.49 31.81
CA GLU A 69 -12.27 1.53 32.51
C GLU A 69 -12.59 2.89 31.92
N ASP A 70 -12.71 3.88 32.82
CA ASP A 70 -12.72 5.28 32.45
C ASP A 70 -11.29 5.71 32.17
N VAL A 71 -11.01 6.13 30.92
CA VAL A 71 -9.68 6.56 30.49
C VAL A 71 -9.70 8.04 30.11
N ASP A 72 -8.67 8.77 30.52
CA ASP A 72 -8.53 10.19 30.18
C ASP A 72 -8.24 10.40 28.68
N VAL A 73 -7.52 9.46 28.05
CA VAL A 73 -7.12 9.50 26.63
C VAL A 73 -7.28 8.11 26.00
N LEU A 74 -7.96 8.06 24.84
CA LEU A 74 -8.07 6.87 24.01
C LEU A 74 -7.23 7.02 22.74
N ILE A 75 -6.25 6.13 22.57
CA ILE A 75 -5.45 6.03 21.34
C ILE A 75 -5.90 4.79 20.59
N ILE A 76 -6.56 4.99 19.44
CA ILE A 76 -7.02 3.89 18.60
C ILE A 76 -5.93 3.59 17.56
N GLY A 77 -5.19 2.50 17.78
CA GLY A 77 -4.10 2.10 16.90
C GLY A 77 -3.87 0.58 16.91
N GLY A 78 -4.42 -0.11 15.91
CA GLY A 78 -4.19 -1.56 15.68
C GLY A 78 -2.98 -1.87 14.78
N GLY A 79 -2.10 -0.89 14.53
CA GLY A 79 -1.06 -0.98 13.51
C GLY A 79 -1.62 -1.31 12.10
N PHE A 80 -0.79 -1.85 11.22
CA PHE A 80 -1.25 -2.39 9.92
C PHE A 80 -2.30 -3.53 10.07
N GLY A 81 -2.48 -4.09 11.28
CA GLY A 81 -3.40 -5.19 11.57
C GLY A 81 -4.89 -4.82 11.52
N GLY A 82 -5.21 -3.52 11.56
CA GLY A 82 -6.57 -2.99 11.39
C GLY A 82 -7.07 -3.00 9.93
N GLN A 83 -6.26 -3.43 8.96
CA GLN A 83 -6.71 -3.55 7.57
C GLN A 83 -7.86 -4.53 7.47
N LEU A 84 -9.03 -4.00 7.13
CA LEU A 84 -10.21 -4.80 6.85
C LEU A 84 -9.97 -5.65 5.62
N ALA A 85 -10.22 -6.96 5.75
CA ALA A 85 -10.24 -7.87 4.62
C ALA A 85 -11.48 -7.56 3.77
N ALA A 86 -11.30 -6.80 2.70
CA ALA A 86 -12.31 -6.63 1.67
C ALA A 86 -12.29 -7.87 0.75
N LEU A 87 -13.44 -8.53 0.61
CA LEU A 87 -13.58 -9.66 -0.32
C LEU A 87 -14.21 -9.16 -1.63
N PRO A 88 -13.74 -9.59 -2.81
CA PRO A 88 -14.44 -9.28 -4.05
C PRO A 88 -15.82 -9.95 -4.03
N GLY A 89 -16.85 -9.25 -4.50
CA GLY A 89 -18.23 -9.75 -4.61
C GLY A 89 -18.42 -10.81 -5.71
N ILE A 90 -17.61 -11.87 -5.72
CA ILE A 90 -17.68 -12.96 -6.70
C ILE A 90 -18.97 -13.76 -6.46
N HIS A 91 -19.79 -13.88 -7.50
CA HIS A 91 -21.02 -14.66 -7.43
C HIS A 91 -20.73 -16.12 -7.03
N GLY A 92 -21.47 -16.62 -6.03
CA GLY A 92 -21.32 -17.99 -5.54
C GLY A 92 -20.09 -18.26 -4.65
N ILE A 93 -19.29 -17.24 -4.27
CA ILE A 93 -18.09 -17.46 -3.45
C ILE A 93 -18.37 -18.21 -2.14
N GLY A 94 -19.52 -17.97 -1.51
CA GLY A 94 -19.96 -18.66 -0.29
C GLY A 94 -20.43 -20.12 -0.48
N THR A 95 -20.35 -20.66 -1.69
CA THR A 95 -20.69 -22.06 -2.00
C THR A 95 -19.45 -22.92 -2.29
N PHE A 96 -18.26 -22.32 -2.27
CA PHE A 96 -17.01 -23.06 -2.45
C PHE A 96 -16.84 -24.08 -1.33
N ARG A 97 -16.69 -25.36 -1.70
CA ARG A 97 -16.60 -26.46 -0.73
C ARG A 97 -15.18 -26.75 -0.24
N GLY A 98 -14.17 -26.19 -0.91
CA GLY A 98 -12.78 -26.35 -0.51
C GLY A 98 -12.42 -25.44 0.66
N HIS A 99 -11.25 -25.68 1.27
CA HIS A 99 -10.74 -24.79 2.31
C HIS A 99 -10.31 -23.45 1.71
N SER A 100 -10.70 -22.35 2.37
CA SER A 100 -10.39 -20.99 1.93
C SER A 100 -10.12 -20.07 3.12
N PHE A 101 -9.20 -19.12 2.95
CA PHE A 101 -8.88 -18.09 3.94
C PHE A 101 -8.31 -16.85 3.24
N HIS A 102 -8.31 -15.70 3.93
CA HIS A 102 -7.76 -14.45 3.42
C HIS A 102 -6.30 -14.35 3.83
N THR A 103 -5.44 -13.73 3.01
CA THR A 103 -4.00 -13.68 3.27
C THR A 103 -3.60 -12.85 4.50
N SER A 104 -4.50 -12.00 5.01
CA SER A 104 -4.34 -11.31 6.31
C SER A 104 -4.70 -12.18 7.53
N ARG A 105 -5.27 -13.38 7.30
CA ARG A 105 -5.66 -14.38 8.30
C ARG A 105 -5.18 -15.78 7.85
N ARG A 106 -3.88 -15.89 7.59
CA ARG A 106 -3.29 -17.16 7.07
C ARG A 106 -3.54 -18.32 8.03
N ASN A 107 -3.92 -19.46 7.48
CA ASN A 107 -4.14 -20.69 8.25
C ASN A 107 -2.97 -21.67 8.09
N TYR A 108 -1.92 -21.50 8.89
CA TYR A 108 -0.77 -22.43 8.87
C TYR A 108 -1.11 -23.83 9.39
N GLY A 109 -2.16 -23.98 10.21
CA GLY A 109 -2.69 -25.29 10.60
C GLY A 109 -3.07 -26.12 9.38
N TYR A 110 -3.71 -25.49 8.39
CA TYR A 110 -4.09 -26.11 7.12
C TYR A 110 -2.92 -26.24 6.13
N THR A 111 -2.11 -25.19 5.95
CA THR A 111 -1.04 -25.20 4.93
C THR A 111 0.23 -25.91 5.38
N GLY A 112 0.44 -26.09 6.68
CA GLY A 112 1.78 -26.35 7.24
C GLY A 112 2.71 -25.14 7.05
N GLY A 113 3.95 -25.28 7.54
CA GLY A 113 4.97 -24.24 7.44
C GLY A 113 4.70 -23.00 8.30
N ASN A 114 5.26 -21.86 7.88
CA ASN A 114 5.11 -20.57 8.56
C ASN A 114 5.34 -19.40 7.59
N SER A 115 5.55 -18.19 8.12
CA SER A 115 5.78 -16.96 7.35
C SER A 115 6.98 -17.01 6.40
N ASN A 116 7.96 -17.90 6.66
CA ASN A 116 9.14 -18.10 5.82
C ASN A 116 8.91 -19.16 4.72
N GLY A 117 7.73 -19.79 4.66
CA GLY A 117 7.39 -20.82 3.69
C GLY A 117 7.37 -22.23 4.29
N GLY A 118 7.82 -23.22 3.51
CA GLY A 118 7.78 -24.63 3.92
C GLY A 118 6.35 -25.17 4.06
N LEU A 119 5.45 -24.79 3.14
CA LEU A 119 4.01 -25.08 3.19
C LEU A 119 3.71 -26.54 2.81
N TYR A 120 4.31 -27.47 3.55
CA TYR A 120 4.44 -28.88 3.19
C TYR A 120 3.10 -29.62 3.06
N LYS A 121 2.03 -29.18 3.73
CA LYS A 121 0.70 -29.81 3.61
C LYS A 121 0.01 -29.49 2.28
N LEU A 122 0.62 -28.66 1.43
CA LEU A 122 0.09 -28.31 0.11
C LEU A 122 0.55 -29.25 -1.02
N SER A 123 1.48 -30.18 -0.77
CA SER A 123 2.15 -30.99 -1.82
C SER A 123 1.20 -31.71 -2.77
N GLU A 124 0.06 -32.19 -2.28
CA GLU A 124 -0.96 -32.88 -3.09
C GLU A 124 -2.15 -31.99 -3.49
N LYS A 125 -2.11 -30.70 -3.14
CA LYS A 125 -3.24 -29.79 -3.29
C LYS A 125 -3.12 -28.92 -4.54
N ARG A 126 -4.28 -28.73 -5.18
CA ARG A 126 -4.49 -27.66 -6.16
C ARG A 126 -4.86 -26.39 -5.42
N VAL A 127 -4.06 -25.34 -5.56
CA VAL A 127 -4.21 -24.08 -4.84
C VAL A 127 -4.58 -22.96 -5.81
N GLY A 128 -5.53 -22.11 -5.44
CA GLY A 128 -5.90 -20.91 -6.17
C GLY A 128 -5.57 -19.65 -5.37
N VAL A 129 -5.00 -18.63 -6.00
CA VAL A 129 -4.78 -17.30 -5.41
C VAL A 129 -5.50 -16.26 -6.24
N ILE A 130 -6.35 -15.46 -5.60
CA ILE A 130 -7.06 -14.35 -6.24
C ILE A 130 -6.36 -13.04 -5.89
N GLY A 131 -5.96 -12.31 -6.92
CA GLY A 131 -5.23 -11.05 -6.78
C GLY A 131 -3.73 -11.19 -6.97
N THR A 132 -3.12 -10.09 -7.37
CA THR A 132 -1.73 -10.00 -7.82
C THR A 132 -1.00 -8.80 -7.25
N GLY A 133 -1.57 -8.15 -6.22
CA GLY A 133 -0.91 -7.07 -5.49
C GLY A 133 0.27 -7.54 -4.64
N ALA A 134 0.87 -6.64 -3.85
CA ALA A 134 2.11 -6.90 -3.11
C ALA A 134 2.10 -8.21 -2.30
N THR A 135 0.99 -8.50 -1.59
CA THR A 135 0.85 -9.75 -0.82
C THR A 135 0.94 -10.99 -1.71
N ALA A 136 0.30 -10.98 -2.87
CA ALA A 136 0.31 -12.09 -3.81
C ALA A 136 1.72 -12.33 -4.38
N ILE A 137 2.42 -11.27 -4.78
CA ILE A 137 3.80 -11.36 -5.30
C ILE A 137 4.75 -12.03 -4.30
N GLN A 138 4.55 -11.80 -3.00
CA GLN A 138 5.35 -12.45 -1.96
C GLN A 138 4.98 -13.91 -1.73
N ILE A 139 3.69 -14.29 -1.76
CA ILE A 139 3.27 -15.67 -1.44
C ILE A 139 3.34 -16.63 -2.63
N ILE A 140 3.14 -16.15 -3.86
CA ILE A 140 3.08 -16.98 -5.07
C ILE A 140 4.34 -17.85 -5.21
N PRO A 141 5.58 -17.36 -5.01
CA PRO A 141 6.78 -18.21 -5.09
C PRO A 141 6.79 -19.36 -4.07
N HIS A 142 6.31 -19.12 -2.84
CA HIS A 142 6.24 -20.17 -1.81
C HIS A 142 5.16 -21.19 -2.12
N LEU A 143 4.00 -20.74 -2.62
CA LEU A 143 2.91 -21.61 -3.05
C LEU A 143 3.30 -22.43 -4.26
N GLY A 144 3.94 -21.82 -5.26
CA GLY A 144 4.38 -22.49 -6.48
C GLY A 144 5.43 -23.57 -6.22
N ARG A 145 6.26 -23.41 -5.17
CA ARG A 145 7.20 -24.44 -4.73
C ARG A 145 6.53 -25.60 -3.98
N SER A 146 5.40 -25.35 -3.31
CA SER A 146 4.84 -26.30 -2.34
C SER A 146 3.55 -26.98 -2.80
N ALA A 147 2.80 -26.39 -3.71
CA ALA A 147 1.51 -26.92 -4.17
C ALA A 147 1.69 -27.89 -5.36
N LYS A 148 0.81 -28.89 -5.47
CA LYS A 148 0.74 -29.77 -6.65
C LYS A 148 0.53 -28.98 -7.94
N HIS A 149 -0.42 -28.05 -7.88
CA HIS A 149 -0.68 -27.08 -8.94
C HIS A 149 -1.12 -25.76 -8.33
N LEU A 150 -0.63 -24.66 -8.87
CA LEU A 150 -1.01 -23.30 -8.49
C LEU A 150 -1.73 -22.60 -9.64
N TYR A 151 -2.92 -22.07 -9.36
CA TYR A 151 -3.67 -21.18 -10.23
C TYR A 151 -3.62 -19.75 -9.69
N VAL A 152 -3.24 -18.79 -10.53
CA VAL A 152 -3.21 -17.36 -10.18
C VAL A 152 -4.30 -16.64 -10.97
N PHE A 153 -5.31 -16.12 -10.27
CA PHE A 153 -6.42 -15.38 -10.84
C PHE A 153 -6.10 -13.87 -10.80
N GLN A 154 -5.55 -13.39 -11.91
CA GLN A 154 -5.11 -12.00 -12.07
C GLN A 154 -6.18 -11.15 -12.76
N ARG A 155 -6.44 -9.96 -12.22
CA ARG A 155 -7.23 -8.92 -12.90
C ARG A 155 -6.34 -7.82 -13.49
N ILE A 156 -5.39 -7.34 -12.70
CA ILE A 156 -4.41 -6.30 -13.09
C ILE A 156 -3.01 -6.83 -12.73
N PRO A 157 -2.10 -7.01 -13.68
CA PRO A 157 -0.71 -7.37 -13.37
C PRO A 157 -0.05 -6.26 -12.56
N SER A 158 0.81 -6.61 -11.59
CA SER A 158 1.60 -5.61 -10.86
C SER A 158 2.86 -5.22 -11.60
N SER A 159 3.37 -4.01 -11.32
CA SER A 159 4.72 -3.58 -11.70
C SER A 159 5.73 -4.17 -10.74
N ILE A 160 6.59 -5.08 -11.25
CA ILE A 160 7.50 -5.88 -10.43
C ILE A 160 8.95 -5.59 -10.85
N ALA A 161 9.66 -4.87 -9.99
CA ALA A 161 11.09 -4.65 -10.09
C ALA A 161 11.89 -5.70 -9.28
N GLU A 162 13.21 -5.62 -9.35
CA GLU A 162 14.09 -6.43 -8.51
C GLU A 162 14.10 -5.90 -7.07
N ARG A 163 14.10 -6.81 -6.08
CA ARG A 163 14.15 -6.45 -4.65
C ARG A 163 15.58 -6.35 -4.11
N GLN A 164 16.52 -7.12 -4.68
CA GLN A 164 17.92 -7.21 -4.24
C GLN A 164 18.09 -7.50 -2.75
N ASN A 165 17.24 -8.38 -2.20
CA ASN A 165 17.31 -8.76 -0.80
C ASN A 165 18.59 -9.55 -0.50
N ALA A 166 19.34 -9.16 0.52
CA ALA A 166 20.57 -9.82 0.94
C ALA A 166 20.71 -9.82 2.48
N PRO A 167 21.44 -10.78 3.07
CA PRO A 167 21.76 -10.75 4.50
C PRO A 167 22.52 -9.48 4.88
N THR A 168 22.19 -8.92 6.05
CA THR A 168 22.93 -7.77 6.60
C THR A 168 24.38 -8.17 6.87
N LYS A 169 25.32 -7.43 6.28
CA LYS A 169 26.76 -7.62 6.53
C LYS A 169 27.10 -7.21 7.98
N SER A 170 27.69 -8.11 8.76
CA SER A 170 28.11 -7.84 10.14
C SER A 170 29.05 -6.64 10.24
N SER A 171 29.97 -6.50 9.28
CA SER A 171 30.92 -5.38 9.17
C SER A 171 30.27 -4.02 8.94
N TRP A 172 29.04 -3.97 8.43
CA TRP A 172 28.26 -2.73 8.36
C TRP A 172 27.64 -2.42 9.72
N ALA A 173 27.02 -3.42 10.36
CA ALA A 173 26.34 -3.25 11.65
C ALA A 173 27.29 -2.77 12.76
N THR A 174 28.54 -3.25 12.78
CA THR A 174 29.54 -2.84 13.78
C THR A 174 30.02 -1.39 13.64
N LYS A 175 29.78 -0.75 12.48
CA LYS A 175 30.17 0.64 12.22
C LYS A 175 29.09 1.66 12.60
N LEU A 176 27.90 1.20 12.98
CA LEU A 176 26.80 2.08 13.35
C LEU A 176 27.13 2.90 14.61
N ARG A 177 26.58 4.11 14.67
CA ARG A 177 26.75 5.07 15.77
C ARG A 177 25.36 5.58 16.21
N PRO A 178 25.18 6.01 17.47
CA PRO A 178 23.92 6.61 17.89
C PRO A 178 23.41 7.67 16.89
N GLY A 179 22.12 7.65 16.58
CA GLY A 179 21.51 8.53 15.57
C GLY A 179 21.55 8.04 14.12
N TRP A 180 22.23 6.91 13.83
CA TRP A 180 22.34 6.38 12.45
C TRP A 180 20.98 6.16 11.77
N GLN A 181 19.99 5.69 12.53
CA GLN A 181 18.68 5.35 11.99
C GLN A 181 17.95 6.59 11.51
N GLN A 182 17.94 7.66 12.33
CA GLN A 182 17.32 8.93 11.95
C GLN A 182 18.04 9.55 10.75
N LYS A 183 19.38 9.49 10.71
CA LYS A 183 20.15 9.95 9.55
C LYS A 183 19.72 9.21 8.27
N LYS A 184 19.60 7.89 8.33
CA LYS A 184 19.19 7.06 7.19
C LYS A 184 17.74 7.31 6.78
N ILE A 185 16.83 7.53 7.74
CA ILE A 185 15.43 7.89 7.47
C ILE A 185 15.35 9.26 6.79
N ASN A 186 16.06 10.26 7.29
CA ASN A 186 16.08 11.60 6.70
C ASN A 186 16.64 11.56 5.28
N ASN A 187 17.75 10.85 5.08
CA ASN A 187 18.34 10.63 3.76
C ASN A 187 17.35 10.02 2.77
N LEU A 188 16.66 8.94 3.18
CA LEU A 188 15.61 8.32 2.36
C LEU A 188 14.47 9.32 2.06
N ASN A 189 13.94 10.00 3.08
CA ASN A 189 12.82 10.94 2.94
C ASN A 189 13.16 12.08 1.97
N ILE A 190 14.36 12.65 2.08
CA ILE A 190 14.83 13.69 1.16
C ILE A 190 14.84 13.15 -0.28
N ILE A 191 15.38 11.95 -0.51
CA ILE A 191 15.44 11.35 -1.86
C ILE A 191 14.04 11.07 -2.42
N ILE A 192 13.14 10.47 -1.64
CA ILE A 192 11.78 10.13 -2.10
C ILE A 192 10.92 11.37 -2.36
N GLU A 193 11.22 12.49 -1.69
CA GLU A 193 10.58 13.80 -1.89
C GLU A 193 11.23 14.61 -3.02
N GLY A 194 12.31 14.11 -3.62
CA GLY A 194 13.00 14.73 -4.76
C GLY A 194 14.15 15.66 -4.42
N GLY A 195 14.56 15.70 -3.16
CA GLY A 195 15.79 16.37 -2.72
C GLY A 195 17.06 15.57 -3.06
N GLN A 196 18.18 16.27 -3.03
CA GLN A 196 19.50 15.70 -3.31
C GLN A 196 20.21 15.28 -2.02
N GLN A 197 21.02 14.23 -2.11
CA GLN A 197 21.90 13.73 -1.05
C GLN A 197 23.22 13.29 -1.68
N ASP A 198 24.33 13.56 -1.01
CA ASP A 198 25.67 13.17 -1.49
C ASP A 198 25.84 11.65 -1.60
N GLU A 199 25.12 10.91 -0.76
CA GLU A 199 25.12 9.44 -0.72
C GLU A 199 23.68 8.94 -0.54
N ASP A 200 23.26 7.96 -1.33
CA ASP A 200 22.02 7.21 -1.10
C ASP A 200 22.30 6.05 -0.11
N LEU A 201 21.85 6.22 1.13
CA LEU A 201 22.08 5.26 2.22
C LEU A 201 21.16 4.03 2.15
N VAL A 202 20.12 4.05 1.30
CA VAL A 202 19.18 2.94 1.08
C VAL A 202 19.53 2.19 -0.20
N ASN A 203 19.77 2.92 -1.29
CA ASN A 203 20.26 2.44 -2.59
C ASN A 203 19.57 1.16 -3.07
N ASP A 204 18.24 1.23 -3.17
CA ASP A 204 17.42 0.12 -3.65
C ASP A 204 16.34 0.58 -4.63
N GLY A 205 15.43 -0.33 -5.01
CA GLY A 205 14.36 -0.03 -5.95
C GLY A 205 13.46 1.14 -5.54
N ALA A 206 13.32 1.46 -4.25
CA ALA A 206 12.50 2.57 -3.79
C ALA A 206 13.14 3.93 -4.11
N THR A 207 14.46 4.06 -3.90
CA THR A 207 15.19 5.28 -4.24
C THR A 207 15.43 5.40 -5.74
N ASP A 208 15.63 4.30 -6.47
CA ASP A 208 15.73 4.31 -7.94
C ASP A 208 14.43 4.77 -8.64
N ILE A 209 13.26 4.34 -8.16
CA ILE A 209 11.97 4.80 -8.71
C ILE A 209 11.86 6.31 -8.58
N LEU A 210 12.24 6.86 -7.43
CA LEU A 210 12.00 8.26 -7.13
C LEU A 210 13.12 9.14 -7.66
N HIS A 211 14.40 8.76 -7.61
CA HIS A 211 15.47 9.46 -8.34
C HIS A 211 15.12 9.69 -9.81
N ASN A 212 14.55 8.68 -10.49
CA ASN A 212 14.22 8.79 -11.90
C ASN A 212 12.89 9.51 -12.19
N LEU A 213 12.00 9.66 -11.21
CA LEU A 213 10.73 10.39 -11.35
C LEU A 213 10.80 11.82 -10.78
N SER A 214 11.69 12.09 -9.83
CA SER A 214 11.71 13.34 -9.03
C SER A 214 12.87 14.28 -9.36
N VAL A 215 13.94 13.86 -10.06
CA VAL A 215 15.15 14.69 -10.18
C VAL A 215 15.17 15.62 -11.40
N PHE A 216 14.32 15.43 -12.41
CA PHE A 216 14.28 16.35 -13.57
C PHE A 216 12.94 17.08 -13.77
N GLY A 217 11.83 16.52 -13.29
CA GLY A 217 10.50 17.07 -13.58
C GLY A 217 9.95 18.04 -12.56
N VAL A 218 10.46 18.12 -11.33
CA VAL A 218 9.86 18.98 -10.27
C VAL A 218 10.76 20.16 -9.93
N THR A 219 12.05 19.96 -9.65
CA THR A 219 12.95 21.06 -9.26
C THR A 219 13.32 22.00 -10.42
N ALA A 220 13.44 21.49 -11.65
CA ALA A 220 13.62 22.34 -12.84
C ALA A 220 12.30 22.99 -13.29
N SER A 221 11.18 22.31 -13.06
CA SER A 221 9.85 22.79 -13.42
C SER A 221 9.24 23.78 -12.44
N LEU A 222 9.67 23.80 -11.18
CA LEU A 222 9.29 24.84 -10.20
C LEU A 222 9.86 26.22 -10.57
N ASN A 223 10.72 26.31 -11.59
CA ASN A 223 11.12 27.56 -12.24
C ASN A 223 10.22 27.92 -13.44
N THR A 224 9.12 27.20 -13.65
CA THR A 224 8.12 27.47 -14.68
C THR A 224 6.70 27.33 -14.10
N ASP A 225 5.79 28.23 -14.41
CA ASP A 225 4.38 28.10 -13.97
C ASP A 225 3.56 27.15 -14.87
N ASP A 226 4.20 26.45 -15.82
CA ASP A 226 3.54 25.62 -16.83
C ASP A 226 3.36 24.18 -16.36
N ALA A 227 2.31 23.95 -15.57
CA ALA A 227 1.90 22.64 -15.07
C ALA A 227 1.75 21.56 -16.15
N ALA A 228 1.43 21.92 -17.40
CA ALA A 228 1.26 20.95 -18.49
C ALA A 228 2.61 20.37 -18.94
N LYS A 229 3.64 21.22 -19.01
CA LYS A 229 5.02 20.78 -19.29
C LYS A 229 5.54 19.83 -18.20
N ILE A 230 5.29 20.16 -16.93
CA ILE A 230 5.65 19.30 -15.77
C ILE A 230 5.02 17.91 -15.91
N ALA A 231 3.72 17.87 -16.19
CA ALA A 231 2.98 16.62 -16.31
C ALA A 231 3.50 15.76 -17.49
N SER A 232 3.82 16.40 -18.63
CA SER A 232 4.39 15.73 -19.80
C SER A 232 5.75 15.09 -19.51
N GLU A 233 6.65 15.83 -18.86
CA GLU A 233 7.99 15.33 -18.51
C GLU A 233 7.92 14.16 -17.52
N LEU A 234 7.07 14.27 -16.48
CA LEU A 234 6.82 13.19 -15.53
C LEU A 234 6.24 11.94 -16.21
N GLN A 235 5.31 12.13 -17.16
CA GLN A 235 4.72 11.04 -17.92
C GLN A 235 5.77 10.31 -18.79
N MET A 236 6.70 11.06 -19.39
CA MET A 236 7.78 10.48 -20.18
C MET A 236 8.75 9.64 -19.33
N LEU A 237 9.06 10.10 -18.11
CA LEU A 237 9.89 9.37 -17.16
C LEU A 237 9.20 8.07 -16.70
N ASP A 238 7.89 8.13 -16.43
CA ASP A 238 7.09 6.94 -16.13
C ASP A 238 7.10 5.94 -17.30
N PHE A 239 6.91 6.39 -18.55
CA PHE A 239 6.99 5.50 -19.72
C PHE A 239 8.35 4.81 -19.84
N LYS A 240 9.45 5.54 -19.73
CA LYS A 240 10.81 4.97 -19.76
C LYS A 240 10.98 3.90 -18.68
N ARG A 241 10.47 4.15 -17.47
CA ARG A 241 10.53 3.19 -16.36
C ARG A 241 9.68 1.95 -16.62
N MET A 242 8.44 2.14 -17.04
CA MET A 242 7.51 1.05 -17.27
C MET A 242 7.91 0.17 -18.46
N GLU A 243 8.57 0.72 -19.49
CA GLU A 243 9.21 -0.07 -20.55
C GLU A 243 10.32 -0.98 -20.00
N ARG A 244 11.17 -0.51 -19.07
CA ARG A 244 12.18 -1.38 -18.42
C ARG A 244 11.52 -2.51 -17.64
N ILE A 245 10.40 -2.25 -16.97
CA ILE A 245 9.63 -3.29 -16.27
C ILE A 245 9.06 -4.31 -17.26
N ARG A 246 8.49 -3.87 -18.39
CA ARG A 246 7.96 -4.77 -19.43
C ARG A 246 9.05 -5.59 -20.10
N ALA A 247 10.19 -4.98 -20.44
CA ALA A 247 11.36 -5.68 -20.96
C ALA A 247 11.89 -6.74 -19.98
N ARG A 248 11.85 -6.46 -18.68
CA ARG A 248 12.19 -7.44 -17.65
C ARG A 248 11.24 -8.64 -17.65
N VAL A 249 9.93 -8.40 -17.82
CA VAL A 249 8.94 -9.49 -17.94
C VAL A 249 9.30 -10.37 -19.12
N ASP A 250 9.57 -9.79 -20.29
CA ASP A 250 9.97 -10.54 -21.50
C ASP A 250 11.26 -11.35 -21.29
N ALA A 251 12.25 -10.78 -20.59
CA ALA A 251 13.50 -11.48 -20.31
C ALA A 251 13.35 -12.63 -19.28
N THR A 252 12.34 -12.59 -18.42
CA THR A 252 12.19 -13.53 -17.29
C THR A 252 11.19 -14.65 -17.59
N VAL A 253 10.09 -14.33 -18.29
CA VAL A 253 8.96 -15.23 -18.50
C VAL A 253 9.11 -15.92 -19.85
N LYS A 254 9.40 -17.22 -19.83
CA LYS A 254 9.73 -18.00 -21.03
C LYS A 254 8.58 -18.12 -22.05
N ASP A 255 7.34 -18.22 -21.57
CA ASP A 255 6.17 -18.31 -22.43
C ASP A 255 5.72 -16.89 -22.84
N PRO A 256 5.79 -16.52 -24.13
CA PRO A 256 5.43 -15.18 -24.58
C PRO A 256 3.97 -14.81 -24.33
N ALA A 257 3.04 -15.78 -24.40
CA ALA A 257 1.63 -15.53 -24.15
C ALA A 257 1.35 -15.28 -22.66
N VAL A 258 2.16 -15.88 -21.77
CA VAL A 258 2.11 -15.58 -20.33
C VAL A 258 2.82 -14.26 -20.03
N ALA A 259 3.97 -13.99 -20.65
CA ALA A 259 4.70 -12.72 -20.52
C ALA A 259 3.79 -11.53 -20.85
N GLU A 260 3.07 -11.59 -21.97
CA GLU A 260 2.16 -10.51 -22.37
C GLU A 260 1.05 -10.27 -21.34
N LYS A 261 0.51 -11.34 -20.74
CA LYS A 261 -0.51 -11.22 -19.65
C LYS A 261 0.06 -10.61 -18.38
N LEU A 262 1.36 -10.70 -18.15
CA LEU A 262 2.04 -10.19 -16.94
C LEU A 262 2.56 -8.76 -17.10
N LYS A 263 2.51 -8.18 -18.30
CA LYS A 263 2.95 -6.80 -18.53
C LYS A 263 1.96 -5.78 -17.93
N PRO A 264 2.41 -4.88 -17.04
CA PRO A 264 1.61 -3.77 -16.56
C PRO A 264 1.55 -2.65 -17.60
N TRP A 265 0.35 -2.14 -17.83
CA TRP A 265 0.02 -1.10 -18.81
C TRP A 265 -0.78 0.03 -18.13
N TYR A 266 -0.13 0.73 -17.18
CA TYR A 266 -0.65 1.85 -16.41
C TYR A 266 0.52 2.61 -15.78
N ASN A 267 0.32 3.86 -15.31
CA ASN A 267 1.40 4.62 -14.66
C ASN A 267 1.75 4.04 -13.28
N GLN A 268 3.03 4.02 -12.92
CA GLN A 268 3.50 3.31 -11.73
C GLN A 268 2.96 3.86 -10.39
N LEU A 269 2.51 5.12 -10.32
CA LEU A 269 2.13 5.82 -9.08
C LEU A 269 0.61 5.99 -8.82
N TYR A 270 -0.26 5.15 -9.38
CA TYR A 270 -1.70 5.18 -9.03
C TYR A 270 -1.99 4.47 -7.69
N TRP A 271 -2.04 5.18 -6.56
CA TRP A 271 -2.52 4.63 -5.27
C TRP A 271 -3.48 5.58 -4.55
N HIS A 272 -4.66 5.09 -4.14
CA HIS A 272 -5.54 5.67 -3.11
C HIS A 272 -6.01 4.51 -2.21
N MET A 273 -6.13 4.73 -0.89
CA MET A 273 -6.53 3.74 0.12
C MET A 273 -7.68 4.28 0.97
N ASP A 274 -8.73 3.46 1.18
CA ASP A 274 -9.86 3.70 2.10
C ASP A 274 -9.86 2.68 3.26
N ALA A 275 -10.25 3.09 4.47
CA ALA A 275 -10.40 2.25 5.67
C ALA A 275 -11.75 2.54 6.39
N LEU A 276 -12.33 1.54 7.08
CA LEU A 276 -13.65 1.60 7.77
C LEU A 276 -13.51 1.45 9.30
N ILE A 277 -14.16 2.33 10.04
CA ILE A 277 -14.24 2.42 11.53
C ILE A 277 -15.71 2.76 11.89
N ILE A 278 -16.22 2.34 13.06
CA ILE A 278 -17.63 2.52 13.51
C ILE A 278 -17.65 3.25 14.87
N ASP A 279 -18.63 4.14 15.10
CA ASP A 279 -18.84 4.93 16.32
C ASP A 279 -19.89 4.35 17.29
N GLU A 280 -20.14 5.07 18.40
CA GLU A 280 -21.02 4.69 19.51
C GLU A 280 -22.52 4.69 19.18
N ASP A 281 -22.92 5.37 18.09
CA ASP A 281 -24.28 5.38 17.56
C ASP A 281 -24.47 4.33 16.46
N GLY A 282 -23.45 3.51 16.20
CA GLY A 282 -23.44 2.50 15.15
C GLY A 282 -23.21 3.07 13.74
N ARG A 283 -22.78 4.33 13.61
CA ARG A 283 -22.47 4.97 12.32
C ARG A 283 -21.04 4.71 11.91
N SER A 284 -20.82 4.57 10.61
CA SER A 284 -19.47 4.40 10.07
C SER A 284 -18.75 5.75 9.92
N LEU A 285 -17.42 5.77 10.08
CA LEU A 285 -16.55 6.92 9.78
C LEU A 285 -16.73 7.39 8.31
N THR A 286 -17.11 6.48 7.42
CA THR A 286 -17.50 6.75 6.02
C THR A 286 -18.78 7.57 5.91
N GLU A 287 -19.76 7.37 6.79
CA GLU A 287 -20.97 8.21 6.86
C GLU A 287 -20.65 9.59 7.44
N HIS A 288 -19.79 9.67 8.46
CA HIS A 288 -19.35 10.93 9.05
C HIS A 288 -18.52 11.79 8.07
N TRP A 289 -17.70 11.15 7.23
CA TRP A 289 -16.86 11.81 6.21
C TRP A 289 -17.42 11.76 4.79
N LYS A 290 -18.71 11.47 4.63
CA LYS A 290 -19.38 11.41 3.31
C LYS A 290 -19.27 12.72 2.52
N SER A 291 -19.11 13.84 3.22
CA SER A 291 -18.90 15.20 2.66
C SER A 291 -17.43 15.65 2.67
N GLY A 292 -16.48 14.76 2.95
CA GLY A 292 -15.04 15.03 3.01
C GLY A 292 -14.43 14.89 4.41
N PHE A 293 -13.15 14.54 4.45
CA PHE A 293 -12.36 14.40 5.67
C PHE A 293 -12.21 15.75 6.40
N ARG A 294 -12.40 15.77 7.72
CA ARG A 294 -12.20 16.96 8.57
C ARG A 294 -11.37 16.59 9.79
N THR A 295 -10.11 17.00 9.76
CA THR A 295 -9.16 16.73 10.83
C THR A 295 -8.26 17.93 11.07
N LEU A 296 -7.74 18.05 12.29
CA LEU A 296 -6.60 18.91 12.60
C LEU A 296 -5.33 18.05 12.58
N HIS A 297 -4.40 18.40 11.68
CA HIS A 297 -3.12 17.72 11.45
C HIS A 297 -3.22 16.22 11.08
N GLY A 298 -4.42 15.71 10.76
CA GLY A 298 -4.66 14.32 10.33
C GLY A 298 -4.93 13.30 11.44
N PHE A 299 -4.92 13.71 12.72
CA PHE A 299 -5.08 12.80 13.86
C PHE A 299 -6.08 13.25 14.93
N LEU A 300 -6.64 14.46 14.83
CA LEU A 300 -7.72 14.94 15.69
C LEU A 300 -8.94 15.26 14.84
N THR A 301 -10.14 14.92 15.31
CA THR A 301 -11.39 15.28 14.64
C THR A 301 -12.39 15.82 15.65
N ARG A 302 -13.17 16.83 15.26
CA ARG A 302 -14.12 17.48 16.15
C ARG A 302 -15.28 16.53 16.45
N GLY A 303 -15.80 16.57 17.69
CA GLY A 303 -16.83 15.64 18.16
C GLY A 303 -16.27 14.37 18.79
N PHE A 304 -14.96 14.15 18.72
CA PHE A 304 -14.27 13.04 19.38
C PHE A 304 -13.19 13.60 20.34
N PRO A 305 -13.59 14.25 21.46
CA PRO A 305 -12.65 14.82 22.40
C PRO A 305 -11.72 13.74 22.99
N ASN A 306 -10.47 14.11 23.23
CA ASN A 306 -9.42 13.22 23.76
C ASN A 306 -9.16 11.94 22.93
N CYS A 307 -9.64 11.88 21.69
CA CYS A 307 -9.43 10.76 20.77
C CYS A 307 -8.39 11.13 19.70
N PHE A 308 -7.39 10.28 19.54
CA PHE A 308 -6.37 10.42 18.50
C PHE A 308 -6.46 9.28 17.48
N ILE A 309 -6.49 9.63 16.19
CA ILE A 309 -6.55 8.70 15.06
C ILE A 309 -5.20 8.70 14.34
N ILE A 310 -4.53 7.56 14.29
CA ILE A 310 -3.25 7.44 13.57
C ILE A 310 -3.56 7.08 12.10
N SER A 311 -3.43 8.06 11.19
CA SER A 311 -3.79 7.92 9.78
C SER A 311 -2.89 8.76 8.85
N GLN A 312 -2.95 8.54 7.54
CA GLN A 312 -2.31 9.42 6.54
C GLN A 312 -3.24 10.49 5.95
N ILE A 313 -4.51 10.50 6.37
CA ILE A 313 -5.51 11.41 5.83
C ILE A 313 -5.25 12.81 6.39
N GLN A 314 -5.09 13.82 5.53
CA GLN A 314 -4.81 15.21 5.93
C GLN A 314 -3.57 15.36 6.85
N SER A 315 -2.60 14.45 6.73
CA SER A 315 -1.29 14.52 7.39
C SER A 315 -0.14 14.53 6.36
N GLY A 316 1.11 14.56 6.83
CA GLY A 316 2.26 14.27 5.98
C GLY A 316 2.22 12.84 5.43
N PHE A 317 2.66 12.66 4.18
CA PHE A 317 2.73 11.38 3.49
C PHE A 317 4.20 10.99 3.24
N THR A 318 4.56 9.74 3.52
CA THR A 318 5.82 9.13 3.08
C THR A 318 5.59 7.66 2.77
N ALA A 319 6.39 7.11 1.84
CA ALA A 319 6.45 5.67 1.59
C ALA A 319 6.99 4.88 2.80
N ASN A 320 7.72 5.53 3.71
CA ASN A 320 8.17 4.93 4.97
C ASN A 320 7.14 5.17 6.08
N PHE A 321 6.09 4.37 6.10
CA PHE A 321 5.00 4.50 7.07
C PHE A 321 5.43 4.40 8.53
N VAL A 322 6.49 3.63 8.85
CA VAL A 322 7.01 3.52 10.23
C VAL A 322 7.53 4.87 10.73
N TYR A 323 8.12 5.66 9.83
CA TYR A 323 8.48 7.04 10.14
C TYR A 323 7.24 7.90 10.43
N THR A 324 6.20 7.82 9.58
CA THR A 324 4.93 8.54 9.82
C THR A 324 4.34 8.20 11.18
N LEU A 325 4.28 6.91 11.53
CA LEU A 325 3.77 6.45 12.83
C LEU A 325 4.59 7.01 13.99
N SER A 326 5.92 7.01 13.88
CA SER A 326 6.82 7.57 14.91
C SER A 326 6.60 9.07 15.10
N GLU A 327 6.51 9.84 14.02
CA GLU A 327 6.30 11.29 14.11
C GLU A 327 4.91 11.63 14.68
N GLN A 328 3.87 10.91 14.27
CA GLN A 328 2.53 11.08 14.84
C GLN A 328 2.49 10.71 16.32
N ALA A 329 3.13 9.62 16.73
CA ALA A 329 3.21 9.22 18.14
C ALA A 329 3.92 10.28 19.00
N LYS A 330 5.05 10.86 18.52
CA LYS A 330 5.74 11.95 19.21
C LYS A 330 4.85 13.19 19.34
N HIS A 331 4.10 13.53 18.29
CA HIS A 331 3.22 14.68 18.29
C HIS A 331 2.02 14.51 19.24
N VAL A 332 1.38 13.33 19.23
CA VAL A 332 0.31 12.98 20.18
C VAL A 332 0.84 13.02 21.62
N ALA A 333 1.99 12.40 21.89
CA ALA A 333 2.61 12.43 23.20
C ALA A 333 2.91 13.86 23.67
N PHE A 334 3.36 14.74 22.77
CA PHE A 334 3.57 16.16 23.08
C PHE A 334 2.26 16.83 23.50
N ILE A 335 1.18 16.71 22.70
CA ILE A 335 -0.13 17.30 23.00
C ILE A 335 -0.65 16.80 24.35
N VAL A 336 -0.63 15.49 24.57
CA VAL A 336 -1.07 14.88 25.83
C VAL A 336 -0.23 15.40 27.01
N SER A 337 1.10 15.50 26.86
CA SER A 337 1.95 16.04 27.93
C SER A 337 1.59 17.48 28.29
N LYS A 338 1.20 18.30 27.30
CA LYS A 338 0.74 19.67 27.53
C LYS A 338 -0.61 19.68 28.22
N ALA A 339 -1.56 18.87 27.78
CA ALA A 339 -2.87 18.76 28.41
C ALA A 339 -2.74 18.38 29.89
N VAL A 340 -1.93 17.36 30.20
CA VAL A 340 -1.63 16.93 31.58
C VAL A 340 -0.96 18.07 32.36
N LYS A 341 0.08 18.70 31.80
CA LYS A 341 0.81 19.80 32.47
C LYS A 341 -0.10 20.96 32.85
N TYR A 342 -1.09 21.30 32.03
CA TYR A 342 -1.98 22.43 32.24
C TYR A 342 -3.33 22.04 32.89
N GLY A 343 -3.50 20.78 33.30
CA GLY A 343 -4.76 20.32 33.91
C GLY A 343 -5.95 20.34 32.96
N ILE A 344 -5.71 20.26 31.65
CA ILE A 344 -6.76 20.24 30.62
C ILE A 344 -7.41 18.87 30.62
N ARG A 345 -8.70 18.82 30.96
CA ARG A 345 -9.49 17.57 31.00
C ARG A 345 -10.10 17.18 29.65
N THR A 346 -10.27 18.15 28.76
CA THR A 346 -10.90 17.92 27.45
C THR A 346 -10.18 18.74 26.40
N LEU A 347 -9.69 18.06 25.36
CA LEU A 347 -9.08 18.68 24.19
C LEU A 347 -9.77 18.16 22.93
N GLN A 348 -10.09 19.08 22.03
CA GLN A 348 -10.62 18.79 20.70
C GLN A 348 -10.28 19.96 19.76
N PRO A 349 -10.20 19.72 18.44
CA PRO A 349 -10.02 20.81 17.48
C PRO A 349 -11.29 21.68 17.38
N THR A 350 -11.11 22.97 17.10
CA THR A 350 -12.20 23.89 16.75
C THR A 350 -12.73 23.59 15.34
N GLU A 351 -13.78 24.32 14.93
CA GLU A 351 -14.36 24.21 13.58
C GLU A 351 -13.39 24.58 12.45
#